data_AF-A0A7X9CZV8-F1
#
_entry.id   AF-A0A7X9CZV8-F1
#
_cell.length_a   1.000
_cell.length_b   1.000
_cell.length_c   1.000
_cell.angle_alpha   90.00
_cell.angle_beta   90.00
_cell.angle_gamma   90.00
#
_symmetry.space_group_name_H-M   'P 1'
#
loop_
_entity.id
_entity.type
_entity.pdbx_description
1 polymer ?
#
loop_
_entity_poly.entity_id
_entity_poly.type
_entity_poly.pdbx_seq_one_letter_code
_entity_poly.pdbx_strand_id
1 'polypeptide(L)' 'MDIEIFGVSAVLLIMALVNLAKSAGFNSKYGGILAVVLGILTSVGYSFFQDTLTFKAIITGLALGLSAAGLYSTQKNVRE' A
#
# COMPACT_ATOMS: atom_id res chain seq x y z
N MET A 1 -7.78 -14.10 -3.18
CA MET A 1 -6.45 -14.15 -3.82
C MET A 1 -5.67 -12.97 -3.27
N ASP A 2 -4.90 -13.19 -2.22
CA ASP A 2 -4.04 -12.17 -1.65
C ASP A 2 -2.84 -11.98 -2.57
N ILE A 3 -2.78 -10.82 -3.21
CA ILE A 3 -1.63 -10.44 -4.03
C ILE A 3 -0.57 -9.91 -3.06
N GLU A 4 0.33 -10.80 -2.66
CA GLU A 4 1.53 -10.46 -1.90
C GLU A 4 2.63 -10.01 -2.86
N ILE A 5 2.99 -8.73 -2.78
CA ILE A 5 4.13 -8.18 -3.51
C ILE A 5 5.27 -8.10 -2.50
N PHE A 6 6.29 -8.96 -2.65
CA PHE A 6 7.47 -9.00 -1.76
C PHE A 6 7.15 -9.24 -0.27
N GLY A 7 6.13 -10.02 0.07
CA GLY A 7 5.70 -10.27 1.46
C GLY A 7 4.92 -9.12 2.09
N VAL A 8 4.57 -8.11 1.29
CA VAL A 8 3.73 -6.97 1.66
C VAL A 8 2.41 -7.12 0.91
N SER A 9 1.30 -7.08 1.63
CA SER A 9 -0.02 -7.13 1.00
C SER A 9 -0.25 -5.82 0.26
N ALA A 10 -0.30 -5.89 -1.09
CA ALA A 10 -0.52 -4.72 -1.93
C ALA A 10 -1.82 -4.01 -1.56
N VAL A 11 -2.84 -4.78 -1.18
CA VAL A 11 -4.15 -4.28 -0.74
C VAL A 11 -4.01 -3.46 0.55
N LEU A 12 -3.32 -4.01 1.57
CA LEU A 12 -3.10 -3.29 2.84
C LEU A 12 -2.28 -2.02 2.63
N LEU A 13 -1.30 -2.04 1.71
CA LEU A 13 -0.46 -0.88 1.44
C LEU A 13 -1.25 0.23 0.76
N ILE A 14 -2.08 -0.12 -0.23
CA ILE A 14 -2.98 0.83 -0.89
C ILE A 14 -3.99 1.40 0.13
N MET A 15 -4.57 0.55 0.98
CA MET A 15 -5.48 1.01 2.04
C MET A 15 -4.81 2.00 3.00
N ALA A 16 -3.58 1.71 3.43
CA ALA A 16 -2.81 2.57 4.32
C ALA A 16 -2.48 3.92 3.66
N LEU A 17 -2.12 3.93 2.38
CA LEU A 17 -1.90 5.16 1.60
C LEU A 17 -3.17 6.00 1.46
N VAL A 18 -4.32 5.36 1.17
CA VAL A 18 -5.61 6.05 1.06
C VAL A 18 -6.01 6.66 2.42
N ASN A 19 -5.77 5.95 3.52
CA ASN A 19 -6.02 6.46 4.87
C ASN A 19 -5.07 7.60 5.24
N LEU A 20 -3.80 7.54 4.84
CA LEU A 20 -2.86 8.65 4.98
C LEU A 20 -3.36 9.89 4.24
N ALA A 21 -3.77 9.74 2.98
CA ALA A 21 -4.30 10.83 2.17
C ALA A 21 -5.55 11.47 2.82
N LYS A 22 -6.51 10.65 3.26
CA LYS A 22 -7.69 11.13 3.98
C LYS A 22 -7.32 11.88 5.26
N SER A 23 -6.37 11.36 6.04
CA SER A 23 -5.89 11.99 7.28
C SER A 23 -5.17 13.31 7.03
N ALA A 24 -4.53 13.47 5.86
CA ALA A 24 -3.91 14.71 5.42
C ALA A 24 -4.91 15.77 4.91
N GLY A 25 -6.23 15.51 5.00
CA GLY A 25 -7.28 16.46 4.58
C GLY A 25 -7.90 16.15 3.22
N PHE A 26 -7.58 15.02 2.59
CA PHE A 26 -8.21 14.61 1.34
C PHE A 26 -9.67 14.20 1.57
N ASN A 27 -10.57 14.66 0.69
CA ASN A 27 -11.99 14.40 0.85
C ASN A 27 -12.31 12.90 0.71
N SER A 28 -12.83 12.31 1.78
CA SER A 28 -13.15 10.89 1.89
C SER A 28 -14.07 10.36 0.79
N LYS A 29 -14.87 11.23 0.15
CA LYS A 29 -15.74 10.87 -0.99
C LYS A 29 -14.96 10.32 -2.19
N TYR A 30 -13.70 10.71 -2.34
CA TYR A 30 -12.82 10.28 -3.43
C TYR A 30 -11.86 9.15 -3.03
N GLY A 31 -11.94 8.65 -1.79
CA GLY A 31 -11.02 7.61 -1.31
C GLY A 31 -11.05 6.33 -2.13
N GLY A 32 -12.24 5.93 -2.63
CA GLY A 32 -12.38 4.78 -3.52
C GLY A 32 -11.72 4.98 -4.88
N ILE A 33 -11.84 6.18 -5.46
CA ILE A 33 -11.19 6.53 -6.73
C ILE A 33 -9.66 6.51 -6.55
N LEU A 34 -9.17 7.05 -5.44
CA LEU A 34 -7.75 7.06 -5.09
C LEU A 34 -7.19 5.64 -4.94
N ALA A 35 -7.95 4.73 -4.32
CA ALA A 35 -7.57 3.32 -4.21
C ALA A 35 -7.45 2.63 -5.58
N VAL A 36 -8.40 2.88 -6.48
CA VAL A 36 -8.38 2.32 -7.84
C VAL A 36 -7.18 2.86 -8.63
N VAL A 37 -6.93 4.16 -8.57
CA VAL A 37 -5.79 4.78 -9.25
C VAL A 37 -4.46 4.24 -8.71
N LEU A 38 -4.30 4.17 -7.38
CA LEU A 38 -3.10 3.60 -6.75
C LEU A 38 -2.92 2.11 -7.10
N GLY A 39 -4.00 1.33 -7.15
CA GLY A 39 -3.95 -0.07 -7.54
C GLY A 39 -3.50 -0.27 -8.98
N ILE A 40 -4.04 0.51 -9.92
CA ILE A 40 -3.62 0.47 -11.33
C ILE A 40 -2.16 0.89 -11.45
N LEU A 41 -1.74 2.00 -10.82
CA LEU A 41 -0.35 2.46 -10.85
C LEU A 41 0.62 1.44 -10.25
N THR A 42 0.24 0.78 -9.15
CA THR A 42 1.07 -0.24 -8.51
C THR A 42 1.20 -1.48 -9.40
N SER A 43 0.12 -1.93 -10.03
CA SER A 43 0.11 -3.08 -10.94
C SER A 43 0.91 -2.81 -12.22
N VAL A 44 0.70 -1.65 -12.85
CA VAL A 44 1.46 -1.22 -14.02
C VAL A 44 2.94 -1.05 -13.67
N GLY A 45 3.24 -0.41 -12.53
CA GLY A 45 4.61 -0.30 -12.03
C GLY A 45 5.26 -1.67 -11.81
N TYR A 46 4.57 -2.59 -11.16
CA TYR A 46 5.07 -3.95 -10.97
C TYR A 46 5.37 -4.65 -12.31
N SER A 47 4.48 -4.51 -13.29
CA SER A 47 4.63 -5.15 -14.59
C SER A 47 5.72 -4.53 -15.47
N PHE A 48 6.01 -3.23 -15.33
CA PHE A 48 7.07 -2.54 -16.09
C PHE A 48 8.44 -2.67 -15.44
N PHE A 49 8.51 -2.65 -14.11
CA PHE A 49 9.76 -2.64 -13.37
C PHE A 49 10.25 -4.05 -12.98
N GLN A 50 9.45 -5.11 -13.20
CA GLN A 50 9.87 -6.53 -13.22
C GLN A 50 11.02 -6.85 -12.25
N ASP A 51 10.78 -6.70 -10.94
CA ASP A 51 11.73 -7.08 -9.89
C ASP A 51 13.04 -6.26 -9.81
N THR A 52 13.08 -5.04 -10.34
CA THR A 52 14.22 -4.16 -10.08
C THR A 52 14.39 -3.90 -8.59
N LEU A 53 15.63 -3.95 -8.12
CA LEU A 53 16.00 -3.68 -6.72
C LEU A 53 15.40 -2.35 -6.21
N THR A 54 15.30 -1.36 -7.10
CA THR A 54 14.68 -0.05 -6.85
C THR A 54 13.20 -0.16 -6.51
N PHE A 55 12.42 -0.92 -7.28
CA PHE A 55 10.99 -1.08 -7.05
C PHE A 55 10.74 -1.79 -5.71
N LYS A 56 11.52 -2.84 -5.42
CA LYS A 56 11.48 -3.52 -4.13
C LYS A 56 11.81 -2.57 -2.96
N ALA A 57 12.87 -1.76 -3.08
CA ALA A 57 13.25 -0.79 -2.06
C ALA A 57 12.16 0.25 -1.78
N ILE A 58 11.48 0.73 -2.83
CA ILE A 58 10.35 1.68 -2.70
C ILE A 58 9.19 1.03 -1.94
N ILE A 59 8.77 -0.17 -2.33
CA ILE A 59 7.63 -0.86 -1.69
C ILE A 59 7.96 -1.21 -0.24
N THR A 60 9.16 -1.72 0.05
CA THR A 60 9.61 -2.00 1.42
C THR A 60 9.70 -0.72 2.25
N GLY A 61 10.25 0.37 1.70
CA GLY A 61 10.33 1.67 2.38
C GLY A 61 8.95 2.26 2.70
N LEU A 62 7.99 2.16 1.77
CA LEU A 62 6.60 2.54 2.01
C LEU A 62 5.98 1.71 3.13
N ALA A 63 6.14 0.38 3.09
CA ALA A 63 5.63 -0.50 4.13
C ALA A 63 6.22 -0.14 5.51
N LEU A 64 7.52 0.12 5.59
CA LEU A 64 8.20 0.52 6.83
C LEU A 64 7.71 1.89 7.34
N GLY A 65 7.63 2.90 6.47
CA GLY A 65 7.16 4.24 6.83
C GLY A 65 5.70 4.25 7.27
N LEU A 66 4.83 3.53 6.56
CA LEU A 66 3.42 3.38 6.94
C LEU A 66 3.26 2.57 8.23
N SER A 67 4.14 1.59 8.49
CA SER A 67 4.17 0.85 9.77
C SER A 67 4.58 1.76 10.92
N ALA A 68 5.59 2.61 10.72
CA ALA A 68 6.03 3.58 11.72
C ALA A 68 4.94 4.64 12.02
N ALA A 69 4.15 5.02 11.03
CA ALA A 69 2.97 5.88 11.20
C ALA A 69 1.75 5.16 11.79
N GLY A 70 1.82 3.83 12.02
CA GLY A 70 0.71 3.02 12.51
C GLY A 70 -0.43 2.80 11.52
N LEU A 71 -0.24 3.20 10.25
CA LEU A 71 -1.26 3.11 9.19
C LEU A 71 -1.21 1.78 8.43
N TYR A 72 -0.07 1.11 8.45
CA TYR A 72 0.13 -0.22 7.87
C TYR A 72 0.44 -1.20 8.99
N SER A 73 -0.53 -2.05 9.32
CA SER A 73 -0.37 -3.12 10.29
C SER A 73 -0.52 -4.44 9.56
N THR A 74 0.57 -5.21 9.46
CA THR A 74 0.52 -6.62 9.04
C THR A 74 0.02 -7.52 10.16
N GLN A 75 -0.47 -6.96 11.28
CA GLN A 75 -1.01 -7.75 12.36
C GLN A 75 -2.23 -8.52 11.86
N LYS A 76 -1.99 -9.77 11.49
CA LYS A 76 -2.74 -10.91 11.99
C LYS A 76 -3.02 -10.62 13.47
N ASN A 77 -4.10 -9.89 13.74
CA ASN A 77 -4.68 -9.76 15.06
C ASN A 77 -5.14 -11.17 15.43
N VAL A 78 -4.20 -12.01 15.88
CA VAL A 78 -4.48 -13.17 16.72
C VAL A 78 -5.06 -12.56 17.98
N ARG A 79 -6.38 -12.40 17.96
CA ARG A 79 -7.16 -12.36 19.18
C ARG A 79 -6.98 -13.76 19.75
N GLU A 80 -6.24 -13.83 20.85
CA GLU A 80 -6.21 -15.00 21.74
C GLU A 80 -7.63 -15.40 22.15
#